data_AF-A0A2E6XKQ4-F1
#
_entry.id   AF-A0A2E6XKQ4-F1
#
_cell.length_a   1.000
_cell.length_b   1.000
_cell.length_c   1.000
_cell.angle_alpha   90.00
_cell.angle_beta   90.00
_cell.angle_gamma   90.00
#
_symmetry.space_group_name_H-M   'P 1'
#
loop_
_entity.id
_entity.type
_entity.pdbx_description
1 polymer ?
#
loop_
_entity_poly.entity_id
_entity_poly.type
_entity_poly.pdbx_seq_one_letter_code
_entity_poly.pdbx_strand_id
1 'polypeptide(L)'
;MEKPEKPLTEKQEAFLDHLFSDARGNVRVAMDLAGYSKTTAMGEVVGSLKEKIIERSQMMLALNAPKAVFGITDVLDDPSAMGAKNSIAAAKEVLDRTGLVKKEQVEVKTNGGGMFILPPKTGD
;
A
#
# COMPACT_ATOMS: atom_id res chain seq x y z
N MET A 1 15.40 -2.12 13.63
CA MET A 1 15.22 -3.57 13.80
C MET A 1 13.91 -3.92 13.12
N GLU A 2 13.95 -4.57 11.96
CA GLU A 2 12.74 -5.16 11.35
C GLU A 2 12.17 -6.19 12.33
N LYS A 3 10.87 -6.10 12.62
CA LYS A 3 10.19 -7.14 13.40
C LYS A 3 10.21 -8.41 12.56
N PRO A 4 10.54 -9.58 13.16
CA PRO A 4 10.48 -10.84 12.43
C PRO A 4 9.05 -11.05 11.93
N GLU A 5 8.86 -11.15 10.62
CA GLU A 5 7.57 -11.50 10.03
C GLU A 5 7.18 -12.89 10.52
N LYS A 6 6.04 -12.97 11.22
CA LYS A 6 5.48 -14.27 11.57
C LYS A 6 4.97 -14.93 10.30
N PRO A 7 5.27 -16.22 10.08
CA PRO A 7 4.70 -16.94 8.95
C PRO A 7 3.18 -16.89 9.06
N LEU A 8 2.54 -16.59 7.95
CA LEU A 8 1.09 -16.50 7.88
C LEU A 8 0.48 -17.90 7.96
N THR A 9 -0.65 -18.00 8.65
CA THR A 9 -1.42 -19.24 8.69
C THR A 9 -2.19 -19.43 7.37
N GLU A 10 -2.50 -20.67 6.99
CA GLU A 10 -3.27 -20.97 5.78
C GLU A 10 -4.59 -20.18 5.70
N LYS A 11 -5.23 -19.97 6.87
CA LYS A 11 -6.49 -19.23 6.98
C LYS A 11 -6.32 -17.73 6.74
N GLN A 12 -5.19 -17.16 7.18
CA GLN A 12 -4.85 -15.77 6.92
C GLN A 12 -4.53 -15.56 5.44
N GLU A 13 -3.85 -16.52 4.81
CA GLU A 13 -3.53 -16.49 3.38
C GLU A 13 -4.79 -16.57 2.52
N ALA A 14 -5.68 -17.52 2.83
CA ALA A 14 -6.98 -17.64 2.17
C ALA A 14 -7.81 -16.36 2.32
N PHE A 15 -7.79 -15.72 3.50
CA PHE A 15 -8.46 -14.44 3.69
C PHE A 15 -7.88 -13.35 2.80
N LEU A 16 -6.55 -13.21 2.75
CA LEU A 16 -5.91 -12.22 1.90
C LEU A 16 -6.22 -12.50 0.42
N ASP A 17 -6.16 -13.75 -0.02
CA ASP A 17 -6.48 -14.12 -1.41
C ASP A 17 -7.90 -13.70 -1.77
N HIS A 18 -8.90 -14.13 -1.00
CA HIS A 18 -10.30 -13.78 -1.24
C HIS A 18 -10.56 -12.27 -1.10
N LEU A 19 -9.85 -11.57 -0.22
CA LEU A 19 -9.98 -10.12 -0.06
C LEU A 19 -9.61 -9.38 -1.35
N PHE A 20 -8.56 -9.82 -2.05
CA PHE A 20 -8.08 -9.22 -3.29
C PHE A 20 -8.68 -9.84 -4.56
N SER A 21 -9.38 -10.98 -4.48
CA SER A 21 -10.11 -11.61 -5.59
C SER A 21 -11.63 -11.46 -5.45
N ASP A 22 -12.30 -12.47 -4.92
CA ASP A 22 -13.74 -12.70 -4.99
C ASP A 22 -14.52 -11.67 -4.18
N ALA A 23 -14.00 -11.30 -3.01
CA ALA A 23 -14.66 -10.38 -2.10
C ALA A 23 -14.46 -8.91 -2.48
N ARG A 24 -13.51 -8.60 -3.37
CA ARG A 24 -13.21 -7.25 -3.88
C ARG A 24 -13.11 -6.19 -2.76
N GLY A 25 -12.41 -6.52 -1.68
CA GLY A 25 -12.22 -5.65 -0.52
C GLY A 25 -13.30 -5.74 0.58
N ASN A 26 -14.36 -6.56 0.39
CA ASN A 26 -15.33 -6.81 1.45
C ASN A 26 -14.75 -7.78 2.51
N VAL A 27 -14.35 -7.24 3.64
CA VAL A 27 -13.72 -7.98 4.74
C VAL A 27 -14.60 -9.12 5.24
N ARG A 28 -15.91 -8.91 5.40
CA ARG A 28 -16.81 -9.94 5.94
C ARG A 28 -16.93 -11.12 4.99
N VAL A 29 -17.12 -10.83 3.70
CA VAL A 29 -17.23 -11.86 2.67
C VAL A 29 -15.92 -12.64 2.54
N ALA A 30 -14.76 -11.95 2.56
CA ALA A 30 -13.45 -12.61 2.53
C ALA A 30 -13.24 -13.52 3.75
N MET A 31 -13.66 -13.08 4.94
CA MET A 31 -13.60 -13.89 6.16
C MET A 31 -14.49 -15.14 6.06
N ASP A 32 -15.71 -15.00 5.55
CA ASP A 32 -16.63 -16.12 5.38
C ASP A 32 -16.07 -17.15 4.38
N LEU A 33 -15.49 -16.68 3.26
CA LEU A 33 -14.84 -17.53 2.25
C LEU A 33 -13.59 -18.24 2.79
N ALA A 34 -12.79 -17.55 3.61
CA ALA A 34 -11.63 -18.13 4.30
C ALA A 34 -12.02 -19.01 5.51
N GLY A 35 -13.31 -19.23 5.76
CA GLY A 35 -13.81 -20.14 6.80
C GLY A 35 -13.70 -19.60 8.23
N TYR A 36 -13.64 -18.28 8.43
CA TYR A 36 -13.76 -17.69 9.76
C TYR A 36 -15.17 -17.88 10.33
N SER A 37 -15.29 -17.92 11.66
CA SER A 37 -16.60 -17.93 12.30
C SER A 37 -17.28 -16.58 12.07
N LYS A 38 -18.61 -16.58 11.91
CA LYS A 38 -19.42 -15.35 11.85
C LYS A 38 -19.27 -14.48 13.11
N THR A 39 -18.93 -15.10 14.23
CA THR A 39 -18.70 -14.42 15.51
C THR A 39 -17.30 -13.80 15.63
N THR A 40 -16.35 -14.16 14.76
CA THR A 40 -15.01 -13.59 14.79
C THR A 40 -15.05 -12.11 14.43
N ALA A 41 -14.39 -11.29 15.25
CA ALA A 41 -14.32 -9.85 15.04
C ALA A 41 -13.39 -9.53 13.86
N MET A 42 -13.86 -8.70 12.93
CA MET A 42 -13.06 -8.25 11.77
C MET A 42 -11.78 -7.55 12.20
N GLY A 43 -11.83 -6.79 13.29
CA GLY A 43 -10.68 -6.04 13.82
C GLY A 43 -9.52 -6.92 14.24
N GLU A 44 -9.77 -8.14 14.73
CA GLU A 44 -8.72 -9.09 15.12
C GLU A 44 -7.96 -9.61 13.89
N VAL A 45 -8.70 -10.02 12.86
CA VAL A 45 -8.12 -10.53 11.61
C VAL A 45 -7.38 -9.42 10.87
N VAL A 46 -8.04 -8.30 10.61
CA VAL A 46 -7.45 -7.16 9.88
C VAL A 46 -6.29 -6.55 10.65
N GLY A 47 -6.39 -6.44 11.98
CA GLY A 47 -5.33 -5.90 12.82
C GLY A 47 -4.04 -6.70 12.72
N SER A 48 -4.14 -8.03 12.69
CA SER A 48 -2.98 -8.92 12.53
C SER A 48 -2.38 -8.92 11.11
N LEU A 49 -3.17 -8.55 10.09
CA LEU A 49 -2.79 -8.65 8.68
C LEU A 49 -2.60 -7.28 7.99
N LYS A 50 -2.65 -6.19 8.75
CA LYS A 50 -2.64 -4.83 8.22
C LYS A 50 -1.46 -4.57 7.27
N GLU A 51 -0.26 -4.97 7.66
CA GLU A 51 0.95 -4.76 6.84
C GLU A 51 0.86 -5.52 5.51
N LYS A 52 0.40 -6.78 5.52
CA LYS A 52 0.20 -7.59 4.30
C LYS A 52 -0.92 -7.08 3.40
N ILE A 53 -1.99 -6.54 3.98
CA ILE A 53 -3.05 -5.89 3.20
C ILE A 53 -2.48 -4.67 2.46
N ILE A 54 -1.66 -3.85 3.13
CA ILE A 54 -1.02 -2.69 2.51
C ILE A 54 -0.07 -3.13 1.40
N GLU A 55 0.79 -4.11 1.67
CA GLU A 55 1.75 -4.67 0.70
C GLU A 55 1.05 -5.18 -0.57
N ARG A 56 0.03 -6.03 -0.42
CA ARG A 56 -0.75 -6.55 -1.56
C ARG A 56 -1.53 -5.46 -2.28
N SER A 57 -2.00 -4.43 -1.57
CA SER A 57 -2.67 -3.27 -2.20
C SER A 57 -1.68 -2.46 -3.04
N GLN A 58 -0.45 -2.25 -2.57
CA GLN A 58 0.61 -1.59 -3.33
C GLN A 58 0.97 -2.38 -4.59
N MET A 59 1.08 -3.70 -4.46
CA MET A 59 1.30 -4.59 -5.61
C MET A 59 0.14 -4.50 -6.61
N MET A 60 -1.10 -4.52 -6.14
CA MET A 60 -2.28 -4.38 -7.00
C MET A 60 -2.30 -3.02 -7.72
N LEU A 61 -1.91 -1.94 -7.05
CA LEU A 61 -1.76 -0.63 -7.70
C LEU A 61 -0.67 -0.66 -8.78
N ALA A 62 0.50 -1.21 -8.47
CA ALA A 62 1.60 -1.34 -9.42
C ALA A 62 1.19 -2.16 -10.67
N LEU A 63 0.45 -3.25 -10.48
CA LEU A 63 -0.09 -4.07 -11.58
C LEU A 63 -1.11 -3.32 -12.45
N ASN A 64 -1.82 -2.34 -11.88
CA ASN A 64 -2.76 -1.51 -12.63
C ASN A 64 -2.11 -0.28 -13.29
N ALA A 65 -0.85 0.05 -12.94
CA ALA A 65 -0.16 1.19 -13.52
C ALA A 65 -0.03 1.10 -15.06
N PRO A 66 0.33 -0.05 -15.68
CA PRO A 66 0.35 -0.16 -17.13
C PRO A 66 -1.02 0.10 -17.76
N LYS A 67 -2.11 -0.39 -17.15
CA LYS A 67 -3.47 -0.14 -17.63
C LYS A 67 -3.83 1.34 -17.58
N ALA A 68 -3.38 2.06 -16.54
CA ALA A 68 -3.54 3.49 -16.44
C ALA A 68 -2.74 4.24 -17.53
N VAL A 69 -1.51 3.82 -17.82
CA VAL A 69 -0.72 4.38 -18.94
C VAL A 69 -1.45 4.21 -20.27
N PHE A 70 -1.93 3.01 -20.58
CA PHE A 70 -2.69 2.76 -21.81
C PHE A 70 -3.98 3.59 -21.87
N GLY A 71 -4.71 3.71 -20.76
CA GLY A 71 -5.89 4.55 -20.70
C GLY A 71 -5.62 6.03 -20.99
N ILE A 72 -4.40 6.53 -20.78
CA ILE A 72 -3.99 7.88 -21.18
C ILE A 72 -3.62 7.91 -22.66
N THR A 73 -2.83 6.93 -23.15
CA THR A 73 -2.42 6.89 -24.56
C THR A 73 -3.61 6.76 -25.50
N ASP A 74 -4.60 5.94 -25.15
CA ASP A 74 -5.80 5.75 -25.97
C ASP A 74 -6.61 7.05 -26.11
N VAL A 75 -6.60 7.89 -25.07
CA VAL A 75 -7.26 9.22 -25.11
C VAL A 75 -6.43 10.24 -25.89
N LEU A 76 -5.10 10.10 -25.92
CA LEU A 76 -4.26 10.93 -26.80
C LEU A 76 -4.53 10.60 -28.27
N ASP A 77 -4.81 9.33 -28.58
CA ASP A 77 -5.15 8.87 -29.93
C ASP A 77 -6.57 9.30 -30.35
N ASP A 78 -7.55 9.25 -29.44
CA ASP A 78 -8.89 9.82 -29.66
C ASP A 78 -9.33 10.74 -28.50
N PRO A 79 -8.97 12.05 -28.58
CA PRO A 79 -9.37 13.02 -27.57
C PRO A 79 -10.88 13.35 -27.56
N SER A 80 -11.61 12.95 -28.60
CA SER A 80 -13.05 13.21 -28.74
C SER A 80 -13.92 12.15 -28.07
N ALA A 81 -13.30 11.04 -27.65
CA ALA A 81 -13.98 9.93 -26.99
C ALA A 81 -14.77 10.40 -25.75
N MET A 82 -15.99 9.88 -25.64
CA MET A 82 -16.83 10.13 -24.48
C MET A 82 -16.17 9.64 -23.19
N GLY A 83 -16.02 10.54 -22.22
CA GLY A 83 -15.37 10.24 -20.96
C GLY A 83 -13.84 10.41 -20.95
N ALA A 84 -13.22 10.87 -22.04
CA ALA A 84 -11.77 11.13 -22.15
C ALA A 84 -11.18 11.90 -20.94
N LYS A 85 -11.87 12.94 -20.48
CA LYS A 85 -11.42 13.72 -19.30
C LYS A 85 -11.46 12.91 -18.00
N ASN A 86 -12.49 12.08 -17.83
CA ASN A 86 -12.67 11.27 -16.64
C ASN A 86 -11.69 10.08 -16.61
N SER A 87 -11.42 9.46 -17.77
CA SER A 87 -10.43 8.38 -17.88
C SER A 87 -9.02 8.87 -17.61
N ILE A 88 -8.63 10.04 -18.15
CA ILE A 88 -7.33 10.67 -17.83
C ILE A 88 -7.23 10.95 -16.33
N ALA A 89 -8.27 11.54 -15.72
CA ALA A 89 -8.25 11.86 -14.30
C ALA A 89 -8.10 10.60 -13.42
N ALA A 90 -8.82 9.53 -13.75
CA ALA A 90 -8.72 8.26 -13.02
C ALA A 90 -7.36 7.58 -13.22
N ALA A 91 -6.85 7.56 -14.45
CA ALA A 91 -5.54 6.99 -14.75
C ALA A 91 -4.41 7.74 -14.04
N LYS A 92 -4.48 9.07 -14.01
CA LYS A 92 -3.51 9.91 -13.30
C LYS A 92 -3.47 9.59 -11.81
N GLU A 93 -4.63 9.46 -11.16
CA GLU A 93 -4.70 9.12 -9.72
C GLU A 93 -4.03 7.77 -9.41
N VAL A 94 -4.20 6.76 -10.28
CA VAL A 94 -3.52 5.47 -10.13
C VAL A 94 -2.00 5.63 -10.27
N LEU A 95 -1.53 6.37 -11.28
CA LEU A 95 -0.10 6.59 -11.51
C LEU A 95 0.56 7.40 -10.38
N ASP A 96 -0.10 8.43 -9.88
CA ASP A 96 0.37 9.24 -8.75
C ASP A 96 0.55 8.37 -7.49
N ARG A 97 -0.37 7.45 -7.22
CA ARG A 97 -0.32 6.54 -6.07
C ARG A 97 0.71 5.42 -6.19
N THR A 98 1.08 5.03 -7.41
CA THR A 98 2.15 4.04 -7.65
C THR A 98 3.55 4.61 -7.44
N GLY A 99 3.68 5.93 -7.21
CA GLY A 99 4.97 6.59 -7.01
C GLY A 99 5.75 6.85 -8.30
N LEU A 100 5.18 6.52 -9.47
CA LEU A 100 5.78 6.81 -10.78
C LEU A 100 5.95 8.32 -11.03
N VAL A 101 5.13 9.16 -10.38
CA VAL A 101 5.08 10.62 -10.63
C VAL A 101 5.82 11.44 -9.55
N LYS A 102 6.06 10.91 -8.34
CA LYS A 102 6.69 11.65 -7.23
C LYS A 102 7.79 10.83 -6.55
N LYS A 103 9.05 11.19 -6.84
CA LYS A 103 10.17 10.92 -5.93
C LYS A 103 10.11 11.97 -4.83
N GLU A 104 9.61 11.63 -3.64
CA GLU A 104 9.88 12.46 -2.47
C GLU A 104 11.39 12.41 -2.21
N GLN A 105 12.09 13.54 -2.41
CA GLN A 105 13.43 13.70 -1.87
C GLN A 105 13.28 13.75 -0.36
N VAL A 106 13.64 12.66 0.31
CA VAL A 106 13.82 12.66 1.76
C VAL A 106 15.08 13.47 2.04
N GLU A 107 14.95 14.78 2.24
CA GLU A 107 16.01 15.56 2.87
C GLU A 107 16.12 15.11 4.32
N VAL A 108 16.97 14.12 4.58
CA VAL A 108 17.45 13.85 5.94
C VAL A 108 18.36 14.99 6.32
N LYS A 109 17.79 16.09 6.82
CA LYS A 109 18.55 17.01 7.67
C LYS A 109 18.77 16.27 8.98
N THR A 110 19.85 15.50 9.04
CA THR A 110 20.52 15.25 10.31
C THR A 110 20.81 16.63 10.87
N ASN A 111 20.00 17.07 11.83
CA ASN A 111 20.46 18.04 12.81
C ASN A 111 21.62 17.34 13.52
N GLY A 112 22.81 17.47 12.93
CA GLY A 112 24.08 17.23 13.57
C GLY A 112 24.20 18.25 14.69
N GLY A 113 23.41 18.06 15.74
CA GLY A 113 23.70 18.58 17.06
C GLY A 113 25.06 18.01 17.40
N GLY A 114 26.09 18.81 17.20
CA GLY A 114 27.45 18.47 17.55
C GLY A 114 27.44 17.98 18.99
N MET A 115 27.68 16.69 19.18
CA MET A 115 27.90 16.12 20.48
C MET A 115 29.25 16.65 20.97
N PHE A 116 29.22 17.80 21.65
CA PHE A 116 30.38 18.34 22.33
C PHE A 116 30.61 17.51 23.59
N ILE A 117 31.52 16.55 23.49
CA ILE A 117 32.11 15.89 24.66
C ILE A 117 33.04 16.91 25.30
N LEU A 118 32.60 17.54 26.38
CA LEU A 118 33.46 18.37 27.21
C LEU A 118 34.43 17.45 27.98
N PRO A 119 35.75 17.71 27.97
CA PRO A 119 36.66 16.96 28.82
C PRO A 119 36.31 17.20 30.30
N PRO A 120 36.40 16.17 31.15
CA PRO A 120 36.09 16.30 32.57
C PRO A 120 37.02 17.33 33.21
N LYS A 121 36.45 18.18 34.05
CA LYS A 121 37.19 19.20 34.81
C LYS A 121 38.17 18.49 35.73
N THR A 122 39.47 18.62 35.47
CA THR A 122 40.52 18.19 36.40
C THR A 122 40.30 18.95 37.70
N GLY A 123 40.03 18.21 38.77
CA GLY A 123 40.03 18.78 40.11
C GLY A 123 41.47 19.01 40.54
N ASP A 124 41.79 20.26 40.80
CA ASP A 124 42.70 20.76 41.84
C ASP A 124 42.20 22.16 42.26
#